data_AF-I6WTW2-F1
#
_entry.id   AF-I6WTW2-F1
#
_cell.length_a   1.000
_cell.length_b   1.000
_cell.length_c   1.000
_cell.angle_alpha   90.00
_cell.angle_beta   90.00
_cell.angle_gamma   90.00
#
_symmetry.space_group_name_H-M   'P 1'
#
loop_
_entity.id
_entity.type
_entity.pdbx_description
1 polymer ?
#
loop_
_entity_poly.entity_id
_entity_poly.type
_entity_poly.pdbx_seq_one_letter_code
_entity_poly.pdbx_strand_id
1 'polypeptide(L)'
;MEAQIKATSTSNGNSNNNSNGGGSTSAPTSVTPLITNGNVIKTKNGVKTQLNDMKITAQQNKQATIRNLAKLLMNSMYGRFGMHPTLTSNHIWTQQQIKGITKAWMIENRIPLGEFELVTTILNKEWILETQGEKGLRKQLENLGNKTNVAIAAAVTAHSRIIINQFKLEALALIFIIVTQIA
;
A
#
# COMPACT_ATOMS: atom_id res chain seq x y z
N MET A 1 26.67 -36.84 34.24
CA MET A 1 25.40 -37.47 33.82
C MET A 1 24.87 -36.62 32.70
N GLU A 2 25.27 -36.96 31.46
CA GLU A 2 24.87 -36.30 30.23
C GLU A 2 23.50 -36.85 29.80
N ALA A 3 22.63 -36.00 29.26
CA ALA A 3 21.43 -36.45 28.54
C ALA A 3 21.16 -35.56 27.32
N GLN A 4 20.90 -36.25 26.22
CA GLN A 4 20.92 -35.81 24.83
C GLN A 4 19.56 -35.27 24.34
N ILE A 5 19.67 -34.35 23.37
CA ILE A 5 18.86 -34.02 22.19
C ILE A 5 17.65 -34.93 21.87
N LYS A 6 16.50 -34.30 21.54
CA LYS A 6 15.55 -34.83 20.54
C LYS A 6 14.83 -33.72 19.76
N ALA A 7 15.32 -33.43 18.56
CA ALA A 7 14.57 -32.69 17.53
C ALA A 7 13.62 -33.67 16.80
N THR A 8 12.35 -33.31 16.65
CA THR A 8 11.38 -34.10 15.87
C THR A 8 10.99 -33.30 14.63
N SER A 9 11.46 -33.75 13.47
CA SER A 9 10.99 -33.34 12.15
C SER A 9 9.81 -34.22 11.73
N THR A 10 8.70 -33.62 11.32
CA THR A 10 7.64 -34.35 10.61
C THR A 10 7.35 -33.62 9.31
N SER A 11 7.75 -34.26 8.20
CA SER A 11 7.31 -33.92 6.86
C SER A 11 5.86 -34.39 6.70
N ASN A 12 5.02 -33.62 6.00
CA ASN A 12 3.92 -34.24 5.28
C ASN A 12 3.60 -33.43 4.03
N GLY A 13 3.95 -34.00 2.88
CA GLY A 13 3.50 -33.53 1.58
C GLY A 13 2.03 -33.89 1.38
N ASN A 14 1.27 -32.98 0.78
CA ASN A 14 0.06 -33.36 0.07
C ASN A 14 -0.12 -32.46 -1.15
N SER A 15 0.17 -33.03 -2.32
CA SER A 15 -0.25 -32.51 -3.61
C SER A 15 -1.74 -32.78 -3.76
N ASN A 16 -2.54 -31.78 -4.13
CA ASN A 16 -3.80 -32.06 -4.79
C ASN A 16 -4.07 -31.00 -5.87
N ASN A 17 -3.88 -31.42 -7.12
CA ASN A 17 -4.42 -30.75 -8.29
C ASN A 17 -5.93 -31.05 -8.34
N ASN A 18 -6.76 -30.02 -8.50
CA ASN A 18 -8.04 -30.20 -9.15
C ASN A 18 -8.37 -29.01 -10.04
N SER A 19 -8.85 -29.34 -11.22
CA SER A 19 -9.08 -28.49 -12.37
C SER A 19 -10.58 -28.26 -12.60
N ASN A 20 -10.87 -27.09 -13.19
CA ASN A 20 -12.02 -26.76 -14.03
C ASN A 20 -13.31 -26.21 -13.38
N GLY A 21 -13.92 -25.22 -14.06
CA GLY A 21 -15.31 -24.80 -13.88
C GLY A 21 -15.53 -23.31 -13.59
N GLY A 22 -16.05 -22.56 -14.57
CA GLY A 22 -16.26 -21.11 -14.51
C GLY A 22 -17.38 -20.61 -13.58
N GLY A 23 -17.42 -19.29 -13.38
CA GLY A 23 -18.54 -18.60 -12.73
C GLY A 23 -18.18 -17.25 -12.14
N SER A 24 -18.80 -16.19 -12.68
CA SER A 24 -19.09 -14.90 -12.04
C SER A 24 -17.91 -14.05 -11.50
N THR A 25 -17.65 -12.95 -12.20
CA THR A 25 -16.87 -11.80 -11.72
C THR A 25 -17.54 -11.13 -10.53
N SER A 26 -17.30 -11.63 -9.32
CA SER A 26 -17.53 -10.89 -8.08
C SER A 26 -16.26 -10.16 -7.67
N ALA A 27 -16.37 -8.84 -7.48
CA ALA A 27 -15.28 -7.97 -7.05
C ALA A 27 -14.56 -8.56 -5.81
N PRO A 28 -13.22 -8.55 -5.76
CA PRO A 28 -12.50 -9.12 -4.64
C PRO A 28 -12.74 -8.27 -3.40
N THR A 29 -13.58 -8.78 -2.48
CA THR A 29 -13.62 -8.30 -1.09
C THR A 29 -12.32 -8.72 -0.42
N SER A 30 -11.33 -7.83 -0.44
CA SER A 30 -10.07 -8.04 0.29
C SER A 30 -10.35 -8.02 1.79
N VAL A 31 -10.59 -9.18 2.38
CA VAL A 31 -10.73 -9.35 3.82
C VAL A 31 -9.35 -9.13 4.44
N THR A 32 -9.14 -7.98 5.08
CA THR A 32 -7.90 -7.71 5.81
C THR A 32 -8.13 -8.12 7.27
N PRO A 33 -7.39 -9.10 7.82
CA PRO A 33 -7.57 -9.50 9.20
C PRO A 33 -6.97 -8.44 10.14
N LEU A 34 -7.70 -8.06 11.20
CA LEU A 34 -7.13 -7.39 12.35
C LEU A 34 -7.25 -8.31 13.57
N ILE A 35 -6.12 -8.53 14.24
CA ILE A 35 -6.01 -9.30 15.47
C ILE A 35 -6.30 -8.38 16.64
N THR A 36 -7.23 -8.77 17.50
CA THR A 36 -7.34 -8.21 18.86
C THR A 36 -7.58 -9.37 19.80
N ASN A 37 -6.70 -9.54 20.79
CA ASN A 37 -6.71 -10.66 21.74
C ASN A 37 -6.79 -12.05 21.10
N GLY A 38 -6.04 -12.27 20.00
CA GLY A 38 -5.97 -13.57 19.33
C GLY A 38 -7.24 -13.99 18.57
N ASN A 39 -8.31 -13.19 18.55
CA ASN A 39 -9.53 -13.50 17.81
C ASN A 39 -9.69 -12.62 16.56
N VAL A 40 -9.89 -13.27 15.42
CA VAL A 40 -10.20 -12.64 14.13
C VAL A 40 -11.66 -12.21 14.16
N ILE A 41 -11.92 -10.91 14.40
CA ILE A 41 -13.26 -10.35 14.22
C ILE A 41 -13.46 -10.12 12.72
N LYS A 42 -14.22 -11.02 12.08
CA LYS A 42 -14.71 -10.83 10.71
C LYS A 42 -15.70 -9.66 10.68
N THR A 43 -15.20 -8.46 10.47
CA THR A 43 -16.07 -7.30 10.20
C THR A 43 -16.49 -7.33 8.73
N LYS A 44 -17.80 -7.37 8.47
CA LYS A 44 -18.39 -7.25 7.12
C LYS A 44 -18.10 -5.92 6.42
N ASN A 45 -17.52 -4.95 7.15
CA ASN A 45 -17.31 -3.59 6.70
C ASN A 45 -15.80 -3.36 6.49
N GLY A 46 -15.42 -2.89 5.30
CA GLY A 46 -14.02 -2.65 4.95
C GLY A 46 -13.35 -1.59 5.83
N VAL A 47 -12.01 -1.56 5.83
CA VAL A 47 -11.17 -0.65 6.66
C VAL A 47 -11.59 0.82 6.52
N LYS A 48 -12.06 1.25 5.34
CA LYS A 48 -12.58 2.60 5.10
C LYS A 48 -13.77 2.95 5.98
N THR A 49 -14.72 2.02 6.15
CA THR A 49 -15.92 2.22 6.98
C THR A 49 -15.52 2.35 8.45
N GLN A 50 -14.61 1.49 8.91
CA GLN A 50 -14.10 1.54 10.29
C GLN A 50 -13.40 2.86 10.61
N LEU A 51 -12.55 3.37 9.70
CA LEU A 51 -11.88 4.66 9.87
C LEU A 51 -12.87 5.83 9.86
N ASN A 52 -13.93 5.73 9.07
CA ASN A 52 -14.98 6.75 9.06
C ASN A 52 -15.77 6.75 10.37
N ASP A 53 -16.12 5.57 10.89
CA ASP A 53 -16.82 5.42 12.17
C ASP A 53 -15.94 5.95 13.32
N MET A 54 -14.65 5.59 13.32
CA MET A 54 -13.68 6.10 14.29
C MET A 54 -13.60 7.64 14.27
N LYS A 55 -13.57 8.24 13.07
CA LYS A 55 -13.56 9.70 12.91
C LYS A 55 -14.83 10.34 13.48
N ILE A 56 -16.01 9.78 13.20
CA ILE A 56 -17.31 10.32 13.66
C ILE A 56 -17.41 10.21 15.18
N THR A 57 -17.16 9.03 15.74
CA THR A 57 -17.21 8.78 17.19
C THR A 57 -16.21 9.66 17.93
N ALA A 58 -14.96 9.77 17.44
CA ALA A 58 -13.95 10.65 18.05
C ALA A 58 -14.35 12.13 17.96
N GLN A 59 -15.05 12.55 16.91
CA GLN A 59 -15.56 13.92 16.78
C GLN A 59 -16.68 14.20 17.80
N GLN A 60 -17.63 13.28 17.97
CA GLN A 60 -18.68 13.39 18.97
C GLN A 60 -18.11 13.45 20.40
N ASN A 61 -17.08 12.63 20.66
CA ASN A 61 -16.41 12.54 21.96
C ASN A 61 -15.32 13.60 22.19
N LYS A 62 -15.16 14.59 21.28
CA LYS A 62 -14.14 15.65 21.34
C LYS A 62 -12.69 15.14 21.45
N GLN A 63 -12.41 13.94 20.93
CA GLN A 63 -11.08 13.32 20.91
C GLN A 63 -10.29 13.73 19.66
N ALA A 64 -9.63 14.89 19.73
CA ALA A 64 -8.95 15.48 18.58
C ALA A 64 -7.86 14.59 17.98
N THR A 65 -7.05 13.92 18.80
CA THR A 65 -5.95 13.05 18.35
C THR A 65 -6.44 11.87 17.54
N ILE A 66 -7.44 11.13 18.05
CA ILE A 66 -8.00 9.95 17.38
C ILE A 66 -8.69 10.36 16.08
N ARG A 67 -9.43 11.48 16.10
CA ARG A 67 -10.03 12.06 14.89
C ARG A 67 -8.98 12.39 13.83
N ASN A 68 -7.88 13.02 14.23
CA ASN A 68 -6.80 13.42 13.31
C ASN A 68 -6.08 12.20 12.74
N LEU A 69 -5.83 11.17 13.56
CA LEU A 69 -5.22 9.91 13.11
C LEU A 69 -6.14 9.19 12.11
N ALA A 70 -7.43 9.06 12.40
CA ALA A 70 -8.39 8.44 11.49
C ALA A 70 -8.43 9.19 10.15
N LYS A 71 -8.47 10.53 10.17
CA LYS A 71 -8.41 11.36 8.95
C LYS A 71 -7.10 11.16 8.17
N LEU A 72 -5.96 11.15 8.86
CA LEU A 72 -4.66 10.95 8.23
C LEU A 72 -4.60 9.59 7.53
N LEU A 73 -5.03 8.52 8.21
CA LEU A 73 -5.05 7.17 7.65
C LEU A 73 -5.98 7.07 6.44
N MET A 74 -7.16 7.70 6.49
CA MET A 74 -8.07 7.75 5.33
C MET A 74 -7.43 8.46 4.12
N ASN A 75 -6.77 9.60 4.35
CA ASN A 75 -6.11 10.37 3.29
C ASN A 75 -4.92 9.60 2.71
N SER A 76 -4.09 9.00 3.57
CA SER A 76 -2.93 8.23 3.14
C SER A 76 -3.32 6.95 2.38
N MET A 77 -4.45 6.32 2.74
CA MET A 77 -4.91 5.09 2.09
C MET A 77 -5.29 5.32 0.62
N TYR A 78 -6.04 6.38 0.29
CA TYR A 78 -6.34 6.66 -1.12
C TYR A 78 -5.07 7.07 -1.88
N GLY A 79 -4.18 7.85 -1.24
CA GLY A 79 -2.90 8.26 -1.83
C GLY A 79 -2.03 7.05 -2.19
N ARG A 80 -2.05 5.99 -1.38
CA ARG A 80 -1.32 4.75 -1.65
C ARG A 80 -1.78 4.06 -2.94
N PHE A 81 -3.06 4.14 -3.30
CA PHE A 81 -3.56 3.55 -4.55
C PHE A 81 -3.07 4.27 -5.81
N GLY A 82 -2.78 5.57 -5.72
CA GLY A 82 -2.28 6.40 -6.84
C GLY A 82 -0.76 6.60 -6.84
N MET A 83 -0.02 5.90 -5.97
CA MET A 83 1.42 6.11 -5.84
C MET A 83 2.16 5.54 -7.05
N HIS A 84 3.03 6.37 -7.66
CA HIS A 84 3.88 5.94 -8.76
C HIS A 84 4.83 4.82 -8.30
N PRO A 85 5.02 3.74 -9.07
CA PRO A 85 6.01 2.73 -8.76
C PRO A 85 7.41 3.35 -8.89
N THR A 86 8.20 3.28 -7.83
CA THR A 86 9.58 3.76 -7.84
C THR A 86 10.49 2.58 -8.07
N LEU A 87 11.41 2.69 -9.03
CA LEU A 87 12.42 1.66 -9.33
C LEU A 87 13.72 1.87 -8.56
N THR A 88 13.76 2.88 -7.70
CA THR A 88 14.87 3.19 -6.82
C THR A 88 14.59 2.65 -5.42
N SER A 89 15.64 2.22 -4.73
CA SER A 89 15.59 1.82 -3.33
C SER A 89 16.55 2.66 -2.52
N ASN A 90 16.17 2.97 -1.28
CA ASN A 90 17.01 3.75 -0.38
C ASN A 90 17.45 2.85 0.77
N HIS A 91 18.75 2.86 1.05
CA HIS A 91 19.36 2.05 2.08
C HIS A 91 20.31 2.88 2.92
N ILE A 92 20.43 2.54 4.20
CA ILE A 92 21.45 3.12 5.09
C ILE A 92 22.49 2.02 5.31
N TRP A 93 23.69 2.22 4.79
CA TRP A 93 24.75 1.21 4.78
C TRP A 93 26.09 1.82 5.17
N THR A 94 26.97 0.99 5.73
CA THR A 94 28.38 1.36 5.94
C THR A 94 29.16 1.23 4.64
N GLN A 95 30.33 1.87 4.55
CA GLN A 95 31.21 1.76 3.38
C GLN A 95 31.60 0.31 3.03
N GLN A 96 31.71 -0.55 4.04
CA GLN A 96 32.02 -1.97 3.85
C GLN A 96 30.84 -2.71 3.21
N GLN A 97 29.61 -2.44 3.68
CA GLN A 97 28.39 -3.01 3.11
C GLN A 97 28.17 -2.56 1.67
N ILE A 98 28.52 -1.31 1.37
CA ILE A 98 28.39 -0.75 0.02
C ILE A 98 29.33 -1.46 -0.97
N LYS A 99 30.56 -1.79 -0.54
CA LYS A 99 31.50 -2.58 -1.36
C LYS A 99 31.01 -4.02 -1.61
N GLY A 100 30.17 -4.54 -0.71
CA GLY A 100 29.56 -5.88 -0.80
C GLY A 100 28.24 -5.93 -1.58
N ILE A 101 27.75 -4.82 -2.12
CA ILE A 101 26.50 -4.79 -2.89
C ILE A 101 26.61 -5.70 -4.12
N THR A 102 25.59 -6.52 -4.35
CA THR A 102 25.45 -7.37 -5.53
C THR A 102 25.50 -6.53 -6.81
N LYS A 103 26.22 -7.00 -7.83
CA LYS A 103 26.32 -6.38 -9.18
C LYS A 103 24.98 -6.05 -9.86
N ALA A 104 23.89 -6.62 -9.34
CA ALA A 104 22.51 -6.32 -9.71
C ALA A 104 22.05 -4.90 -9.36
N TRP A 105 22.77 -4.17 -8.51
CA TRP A 105 22.40 -2.83 -8.07
C TRP A 105 23.49 -1.82 -8.42
N MET A 106 23.08 -0.70 -9.02
CA MET A 106 23.92 0.47 -9.26
C MET A 106 23.60 1.54 -8.23
N ILE A 107 24.60 2.29 -7.82
CA ILE A 107 24.44 3.39 -6.86
C ILE A 107 24.26 4.67 -7.65
N GLU A 108 23.11 5.31 -7.47
CA GLU A 108 22.76 6.58 -8.12
C GLU A 108 23.21 7.77 -7.26
N ASN A 109 22.98 7.69 -5.95
CA ASN A 109 23.30 8.77 -5.03
C ASN A 109 23.86 8.24 -3.70
N ARG A 110 24.68 9.06 -3.05
CA ARG A 110 25.27 8.81 -1.74
C ARG A 110 25.25 10.09 -0.92
N ILE A 111 24.71 10.01 0.29
CA ILE A 111 24.72 11.10 1.25
C ILE A 111 25.39 10.60 2.53
N PRO A 112 26.54 11.17 2.92
CA PRO A 112 27.24 10.75 4.14
C PRO A 112 26.44 11.16 5.39
N LEU A 113 26.32 10.22 6.32
CA LEU A 113 25.64 10.33 7.61
C LEU A 113 26.59 9.83 8.72
N GLY A 114 27.78 10.43 8.80
CA GLY A 114 28.84 10.00 9.71
C GLY A 114 29.44 8.66 9.28
N GLU A 115 29.27 7.62 10.12
CA GLU A 115 29.77 6.26 9.83
C GLU A 115 28.91 5.49 8.80
N PHE A 116 27.71 5.99 8.50
CA PHE A 116 26.80 5.44 7.52
C PHE A 116 26.72 6.34 6.28
N GLU A 117 26.30 5.78 5.16
CA GLU A 117 25.85 6.51 3.99
C GLU A 117 24.40 6.16 3.71
N LEU A 118 23.59 7.18 3.41
CA LEU A 118 22.30 7.00 2.76
C LEU A 118 22.57 6.83 1.26
N VAL A 119 22.26 5.64 0.75
CA VAL A 119 22.54 5.25 -0.62
C VAL A 119 21.22 5.04 -1.36
N THR A 120 21.08 5.70 -2.50
CA THR A 120 20.00 5.42 -3.46
C THR A 120 20.54 4.46 -4.51
N THR A 121 19.87 3.33 -4.67
CA THR A 121 20.23 2.30 -5.64
C THR A 121 19.16 2.13 -6.71
N ILE A 122 19.61 1.75 -7.90
CA ILE A 122 18.78 1.39 -9.05
C ILE A 122 19.18 0.02 -9.56
N LEU A 123 18.28 -0.68 -10.25
CA LEU A 123 18.62 -1.97 -10.85
C LEU A 123 19.60 -1.82 -12.01
N ASN A 124 20.62 -2.68 -12.04
CA ASN A 124 21.50 -2.86 -13.20
C ASN A 124 20.80 -3.76 -14.23
N LYS A 125 19.93 -3.17 -15.04
CA LYS A 125 19.08 -3.90 -15.99
C LYS A 125 19.92 -4.79 -16.92
N GLU A 126 21.02 -4.26 -17.44
CA GLU A 126 21.90 -4.93 -18.38
C GLU A 126 22.50 -6.19 -17.74
N TRP A 127 23.09 -6.06 -16.56
CA TRP A 127 23.68 -7.20 -15.84
C TRP A 127 22.64 -8.26 -15.46
N ILE A 128 21.44 -7.84 -15.05
CA ILE A 128 20.36 -8.75 -14.66
C ILE A 128 19.86 -9.53 -15.88
N LEU A 129 19.70 -8.87 -17.03
CA LEU A 129 19.28 -9.53 -18.27
C LEU A 129 20.32 -10.54 -18.74
N GLU A 130 21.60 -10.20 -18.68
CA GLU A 130 22.70 -11.10 -19.06
C GLU A 130 22.82 -12.32 -18.12
N THR A 131 22.65 -12.11 -16.81
CA THR A 131 22.92 -13.15 -15.81
C THR A 131 21.69 -13.99 -15.45
N GLN A 132 20.51 -13.36 -15.36
CA GLN A 132 19.28 -13.97 -14.84
C GLN A 132 18.16 -14.01 -15.89
N GLY A 133 18.37 -13.41 -17.06
CA GLY A 133 17.38 -13.31 -18.12
C GLY A 133 16.17 -12.46 -17.75
N GLU A 134 15.17 -12.49 -18.64
CA GLU A 134 13.94 -11.70 -18.48
C GLU A 134 13.14 -12.09 -17.22
N LYS A 135 13.15 -13.38 -16.85
CA LYS A 135 12.46 -13.87 -15.64
C LYS A 135 13.06 -13.28 -14.36
N GLY A 136 14.38 -13.17 -14.29
CA GLY A 136 15.07 -12.54 -13.15
C GLY A 136 14.74 -11.05 -13.03
N LEU A 137 14.75 -10.35 -14.16
CA LEU A 137 14.40 -8.93 -14.22
C LEU A 137 12.96 -8.68 -13.75
N ARG A 138 11.99 -9.47 -14.26
CA ARG A 138 10.58 -9.36 -13.85
C ARG A 138 10.41 -9.54 -12.35
N LYS A 139 11.06 -10.54 -11.75
CA LYS A 139 11.02 -10.79 -10.31
C LYS A 139 11.57 -9.60 -9.50
N GLN A 140 12.67 -9.00 -9.94
CA GLN A 140 13.25 -7.85 -9.25
C GLN A 140 12.37 -6.59 -9.40
N LEU A 141 11.81 -6.36 -10.59
CA LEU A 141 10.85 -5.28 -10.83
C LEU A 141 9.56 -5.46 -10.01
N GLU A 142 9.04 -6.67 -9.87
CA GLU A 142 7.87 -6.95 -9.02
C GLU A 142 8.15 -6.69 -7.54
N ASN A 143 9.37 -6.94 -7.08
CA ASN A 143 9.77 -6.68 -5.70
C ASN A 143 9.96 -5.18 -5.40
N LEU A 144 10.45 -4.41 -6.37
CA LEU A 144 10.55 -2.94 -6.26
C LEU A 144 9.21 -2.25 -6.49
N GLY A 145 8.39 -2.85 -7.34
CA GLY A 145 7.07 -2.36 -7.68
C GLY A 145 6.16 -2.28 -6.45
N ASN A 146 5.53 -1.12 -6.27
CA ASN A 146 4.48 -1.00 -5.28
C ASN A 146 3.22 -1.74 -5.78
N LYS A 147 2.61 -2.54 -4.92
CA LYS A 147 1.27 -3.11 -5.17
C LYS A 147 0.23 -2.00 -5.06
N THR A 148 0.01 -1.27 -6.15
CA THR A 148 -0.96 -0.16 -6.24
C THR A 148 -2.05 -0.49 -7.23
N ASN A 149 -3.18 0.21 -7.11
CA ASN A 149 -4.28 0.09 -8.05
C ASN A 149 -4.75 1.49 -8.43
N VAL A 150 -4.12 2.02 -9.48
CA VAL A 150 -4.36 3.38 -9.96
C VAL A 150 -5.80 3.55 -10.43
N ALA A 151 -6.45 2.49 -10.92
CA ALA A 151 -7.86 2.55 -11.33
C ALA A 151 -8.79 2.87 -10.14
N ILE A 152 -8.51 2.31 -8.95
CA ILE A 152 -9.25 2.66 -7.72
C ILE A 152 -9.05 4.14 -7.37
N ALA A 153 -7.81 4.65 -7.42
CA ALA A 153 -7.53 6.05 -7.15
C ALA A 153 -8.22 6.98 -8.15
N ALA A 154 -8.22 6.63 -9.44
CA ALA A 154 -8.90 7.36 -10.49
C ALA A 154 -10.42 7.38 -10.29
N ALA A 155 -11.03 6.23 -9.99
CA ALA A 155 -12.47 6.12 -9.73
C ALA A 155 -12.90 6.96 -8.52
N VAL A 156 -12.15 6.88 -7.42
CA VAL A 156 -12.40 7.70 -6.21
C VAL A 156 -12.29 9.19 -6.55
N THR A 157 -11.24 9.60 -7.27
CA THR A 157 -11.04 11.00 -7.66
C THR A 157 -12.16 11.51 -8.57
N ALA A 158 -12.54 10.72 -9.58
CA ALA A 158 -13.62 11.07 -10.49
C ALA A 158 -14.95 11.22 -9.75
N HIS A 159 -15.30 10.25 -8.90
CA HIS A 159 -16.52 10.30 -8.11
C HIS A 159 -16.55 11.49 -7.14
N SER A 160 -15.44 11.77 -6.45
CA SER A 160 -15.33 12.96 -5.60
C SER A 160 -15.49 14.26 -6.39
N ARG A 161 -14.93 14.35 -7.60
CA ARG A 161 -15.10 15.53 -8.48
C ARG A 161 -16.54 15.72 -8.92
N ILE A 162 -17.26 14.64 -9.24
CA ILE A 162 -18.68 14.70 -9.59
C ILE A 162 -19.48 15.31 -8.43
N ILE A 163 -19.29 14.80 -7.20
CA ILE A 163 -19.99 15.32 -6.01
C ILE A 163 -19.64 16.78 -5.73
N ILE A 164 -18.35 17.13 -5.77
CA ILE A 164 -17.90 18.51 -5.52
C ILE A 164 -18.51 19.46 -6.56
N ASN A 165 -18.52 19.07 -7.84
CA ASN A 165 -19.07 19.91 -8.90
C ASN A 165 -20.59 20.04 -8.78
N GLN A 166 -21.29 18.99 -8.35
CA GLN A 166 -22.72 19.03 -8.07
C GLN A 166 -23.05 20.13 -7.04
N PHE A 167 -22.37 20.12 -5.88
CA PHE A 167 -22.59 21.15 -4.86
C PHE A 167 -22.19 22.56 -5.32
N LYS A 168 -21.17 22.69 -6.18
CA LYS A 168 -20.83 23.98 -6.77
C LYS A 168 -21.96 24.53 -7.65
N LEU A 169 -22.57 23.68 -8.48
CA LEU A 169 -23.68 24.09 -9.34
C LEU A 169 -24.92 24.46 -8.50
N GLU A 170 -25.22 23.67 -7.47
CA GLU A 170 -26.32 23.97 -6.52
C GLU A 170 -26.11 25.31 -5.81
N ALA A 171 -24.89 25.59 -5.34
CA ALA A 171 -24.57 26.87 -4.71
C ALA A 171 -24.72 28.05 -5.68
N LEU A 172 -24.28 27.90 -6.93
CA LEU A 172 -24.45 28.92 -7.98
C LEU A 172 -25.93 29.17 -8.28
N ALA A 173 -26.73 28.11 -8.39
CA ALA A 173 -28.17 28.23 -8.61
C ALA A 173 -28.85 28.98 -7.44
N LEU A 174 -28.49 28.67 -6.19
CA LEU A 174 -29.01 29.37 -5.02
C LEU A 174 -28.66 30.86 -5.03
N ILE A 175 -27.40 31.21 -5.36
CA ILE A 175 -26.96 32.61 -5.47
C ILE A 175 -27.77 33.35 -6.53
N PHE A 176 -27.98 32.73 -7.70
CA PHE A 176 -28.77 33.32 -8.77
C PHE A 176 -30.21 33.61 -8.32
N ILE A 177 -30.85 32.68 -7.62
CA ILE A 177 -32.20 32.86 -7.06
C ILE A 177 -32.22 34.02 -6.07
N ILE A 178 -31.26 34.09 -5.14
CA ILE A 178 -31.20 35.17 -4.15
C ILE A 178 -31.04 36.54 -4.82
N VAL A 179 -30.16 36.65 -5.82
CA VAL A 179 -29.92 37.92 -6.53
C VAL A 179 -31.15 38.35 -7.33
N THR A 180 -31.85 37.42 -7.98
CA THR A 180 -33.05 37.71 -8.79
C THR A 180 -34.31 37.99 -7.97
N GLN A 181 -34.34 37.65 -6.67
CA GLN A 181 -35.44 37.97 -5.77
C GLN A 181 -35.24 39.29 -4.99
N ILE A 182 -34.03 39.85 -5.02
CA ILE A 182 -33.68 41.11 -4.32
C ILE A 182 -33.64 42.31 -5.29
N ALA A 183 -33.59 42.07 -6.60
CA ALA A 183 -33.68 43.08 -7.66
C ALA A 183 -35.13 43.27 -8.13
#